data_AF-A0A537H4E7-F1
#
_entry.id   AF-A0A537H4E7-F1
#
_cell.length_a   1.000
_cell.length_b   1.000
_cell.length_c   1.000
_cell.angle_alpha   90.00
_cell.angle_beta   90.00
_cell.angle_gamma   90.00
#
_symmetry.space_group_name_H-M   'P 1'
#
loop_
_entity.id
_entity.type
_entity.pdbx_description
1 polymer ?
#
loop_
_entity_poly.entity_id
_entity_poly.type
_entity_poly.pdbx_seq_one_letter_code
_entity_poly.pdbx_strand_id
1 'polypeptide(L)'
;MRTIENWSLGHPGRIIQTVLALTLLASGLVGTWIVANDGWLRAVAPSHAYGLLAFAALDVVLALVVMTVPKLGYVGALVVSMTQVVAMAGDALTFTPAGTLQAAFRAYLLGDTAFVALLGIQLAVAGITATAVAMPHGARHRIRFEHARHFKSPR
;
A
#
# COMPACT_ATOMS: atom_id res chain seq x y z
N MET A 1 -7.48 43.76 13.99
CA MET A 1 -7.47 42.43 14.62
C MET A 1 -7.42 41.40 13.49
N ARG A 2 -6.25 40.82 13.21
CA ARG A 2 -6.08 39.84 12.11
C ARG A 2 -6.33 38.45 12.65
N THR A 3 -7.31 37.76 12.10
CA THR A 3 -7.58 36.35 12.38
C THR A 3 -6.44 35.52 11.78
N ILE A 4 -5.73 34.81 12.65
CA ILE A 4 -4.76 33.78 12.28
C ILE A 4 -5.56 32.50 12.03
N GLU A 5 -6.04 32.31 10.81
CA GLU A 5 -6.51 31.00 10.35
C GLU A 5 -5.34 30.21 9.76
N ASN A 6 -4.38 29.85 10.62
CA ASN A 6 -3.39 28.82 10.30
C ASN A 6 -3.99 27.45 10.66
N TRP A 7 -4.92 26.97 9.86
CA TRP A 7 -5.19 25.54 9.76
C TRP A 7 -4.86 25.11 8.34
N SER A 8 -3.56 24.92 8.11
CA SER A 8 -3.07 24.06 7.03
C SER A 8 -3.52 22.63 7.37
N LEU A 9 -4.78 22.32 7.06
CA LEU A 9 -5.19 20.96 6.78
C LEU A 9 -4.28 20.50 5.64
N GLY A 10 -3.24 19.73 5.99
CA GLY A 10 -2.27 19.21 5.04
C GLY A 10 -3.03 18.64 3.84
N HIS A 11 -2.65 19.04 2.62
CA HIS A 11 -3.36 18.65 1.41
C HIS A 11 -3.72 17.15 1.48
N PRO A 12 -5.00 16.76 1.32
CA PRO A 12 -5.45 15.38 1.59
C PRO A 12 -4.63 14.33 0.86
N GLY A 13 -4.07 14.66 -0.32
CA GLY A 13 -3.13 13.81 -1.04
C GLY A 13 -1.82 13.52 -0.28
N ARG A 14 -1.26 14.47 0.48
CA ARG A 14 -0.08 14.26 1.32
C ARG A 14 -0.37 13.38 2.53
N ILE A 15 -1.56 13.49 3.11
CA ILE A 15 -1.97 12.62 4.23
C ILE A 15 -2.07 11.18 3.73
N ILE A 16 -2.78 10.96 2.62
CA ILE A 16 -2.90 9.63 1.98
C ILE A 16 -1.53 9.06 1.64
N GLN A 17 -0.66 9.87 1.03
CA GLN A 17 0.70 9.48 0.68
C GLN A 17 1.51 9.02 1.90
N THR A 18 1.52 9.80 2.98
CA THR A 18 2.24 9.48 4.21
C THR A 18 1.68 8.24 4.88
N VAL A 19 0.35 8.14 5.03
CA VAL A 19 -0.30 6.98 5.64
C VAL A 19 0.03 5.73 4.84
N LEU A 20 -0.17 5.76 3.52
CA LEU A 20 0.11 4.61 2.64
C LEU A 20 1.58 4.18 2.73
N ALA A 21 2.51 5.12 2.69
CA ALA A 21 3.93 4.78 2.75
C ALA A 21 4.31 4.17 4.12
N LEU A 22 3.80 4.71 5.23
CA LEU A 22 4.00 4.13 6.55
C LEU A 22 3.38 2.74 6.68
N THR A 23 2.17 2.54 6.13
CA THR A 23 1.51 1.23 6.11
C THR A 23 2.32 0.19 5.33
N LEU A 24 2.87 0.56 4.17
CA LEU A 24 3.74 -0.31 3.38
C LEU A 24 5.06 -0.63 4.10
N LEU A 25 5.69 0.36 4.75
CA LEU A 25 6.90 0.11 5.54
C LEU A 25 6.63 -0.81 6.74
N ALA A 26 5.50 -0.62 7.42
CA ALA A 26 5.08 -1.51 8.50
C ALA A 26 4.83 -2.93 7.98
N SER A 27 4.20 -3.08 6.81
CA SER A 27 4.03 -4.38 6.14
C SER A 27 5.38 -5.05 5.86
N GLY A 28 6.32 -4.33 5.25
CA GLY A 28 7.66 -4.85 4.99
C GLY A 28 8.39 -5.28 6.27
N LEU A 29 8.24 -4.53 7.35
CA LEU A 29 8.81 -4.90 8.65
C LEU A 29 8.19 -6.18 9.21
N VAL A 30 6.86 -6.32 9.17
CA VAL A 30 6.18 -7.53 9.67
C VAL A 30 6.56 -8.74 8.80
N GLY A 31 6.58 -8.60 7.47
CA GLY A 31 6.96 -9.68 6.55
C GLY A 31 8.39 -10.16 6.77
N THR A 32 9.35 -9.24 6.92
CA THR A 32 10.73 -9.59 7.26
C THR A 32 10.85 -10.23 8.65
N TRP A 33 10.07 -9.74 9.62
CA TRP A 33 10.05 -10.30 10.97
C TRP A 33 9.56 -11.76 11.00
N ILE A 34 8.49 -12.10 10.27
CA ILE A 34 8.01 -13.49 10.16
C ILE A 34 9.11 -14.39 9.62
N VAL A 35 9.72 -14.01 8.49
CA VAL A 35 10.76 -14.81 7.84
C VAL A 35 11.99 -14.98 8.74
N ALA A 36 12.36 -13.95 9.50
CA ALA A 36 13.51 -14.00 10.40
C ALA A 36 13.28 -14.88 11.63
N ASN A 37 12.07 -14.84 12.21
CA ASN A 37 11.78 -15.46 13.50
C ASN A 37 11.09 -16.82 13.39
N ASP A 38 10.42 -17.10 12.27
CA ASP A 38 9.75 -18.38 12.07
C ASP A 38 10.67 -19.40 11.38
N GLY A 39 11.40 -20.15 12.21
CA GLY A 39 12.26 -21.25 11.76
C GLY A 39 11.47 -22.43 11.20
N TRP A 40 10.27 -22.69 11.72
CA TRP A 40 9.43 -23.80 11.26
C TRP A 40 8.89 -23.54 9.87
N LEU A 41 8.41 -22.31 9.60
CA LEU A 41 7.93 -21.89 8.29
C LEU A 41 9.00 -22.04 7.21
N ARG A 42 10.23 -21.64 7.52
CA ARG A 42 11.38 -21.78 6.60
C ARG A 42 11.75 -23.22 6.33
N ALA A 43 11.56 -24.12 7.31
CA ALA A 43 11.87 -25.53 7.15
C ALA A 43 10.79 -26.28 6.35
N VAL A 44 9.52 -25.99 6.64
CA VAL A 44 8.37 -26.72 6.10
C VAL A 44 7.85 -26.13 4.78
N ALA A 45 7.91 -24.82 4.62
CA ALA A 45 7.47 -24.11 3.42
C ALA A 45 8.50 -23.05 2.98
N PRO A 46 9.71 -23.44 2.56
CA PRO A 46 10.77 -22.49 2.18
C PRO A 46 10.32 -21.53 1.07
N SER A 47 9.61 -22.03 0.05
CA SER A 47 9.10 -21.21 -1.05
C SER A 47 8.12 -20.13 -0.58
N HIS A 48 7.29 -20.44 0.41
CA HIS A 48 6.38 -19.49 1.02
C HIS A 48 7.13 -18.42 1.81
N ALA A 49 8.13 -18.81 2.61
CA ALA A 49 8.98 -17.86 3.33
C ALA A 49 9.73 -16.90 2.38
N TYR A 50 10.25 -17.40 1.25
CA TYR A 50 10.87 -16.54 0.23
C TYR A 50 9.85 -15.64 -0.47
N GLY A 51 8.61 -16.12 -0.69
CA GLY A 51 7.51 -15.31 -1.20
C GLY A 51 7.17 -14.14 -0.29
N LEU A 52 7.03 -14.40 1.02
CA LEU A 52 6.82 -13.35 2.04
C LEU A 52 7.96 -12.34 2.05
N LEU A 53 9.22 -12.79 1.93
CA LEU A 53 10.37 -11.89 1.88
C LEU A 53 10.34 -11.01 0.62
N ALA A 54 9.98 -11.57 -0.53
CA ALA A 54 9.84 -10.81 -1.77
C ALA A 54 8.71 -9.76 -1.67
N PHE A 55 7.58 -10.11 -1.06
CA PHE A 55 6.49 -9.17 -0.78
C PHE A 55 6.91 -8.05 0.16
N ALA A 56 7.63 -8.39 1.23
CA ALA A 56 8.17 -7.39 2.15
C ALA A 56 9.10 -6.40 1.45
N ALA A 57 9.97 -6.88 0.56
CA ALA A 57 10.84 -6.02 -0.24
C ALA A 57 10.05 -5.12 -1.20
N LEU A 58 9.03 -5.67 -1.87
CA LEU A 58 8.15 -4.91 -2.76
C LEU A 58 7.41 -3.80 -2.01
N ASP A 59 6.95 -4.05 -0.79
CA ASP A 59 6.25 -3.05 0.01
C ASP A 59 7.17 -1.87 0.37
N VAL A 60 8.43 -2.15 0.74
CA VAL A 60 9.44 -1.10 1.00
C VAL A 60 9.71 -0.30 -0.27
N VAL A 61 9.87 -0.96 -1.42
CA VAL A 61 10.08 -0.28 -2.71
C VAL A 61 8.87 0.58 -3.05
N LEU A 62 7.65 0.07 -2.90
CA LEU A 62 6.43 0.82 -3.17
C LEU A 62 6.26 2.01 -2.22
N ALA A 63 6.67 1.90 -0.96
CA ALA A 63 6.66 3.03 -0.03
C ALA A 63 7.52 4.18 -0.58
N LEU A 64 8.71 3.87 -1.10
CA LEU A 64 9.57 4.86 -1.75
C LEU A 64 8.93 5.43 -3.03
N VAL A 65 8.35 4.58 -3.87
CA VAL A 65 7.70 5.01 -5.12
C VAL A 65 6.49 5.90 -4.85
N VAL A 66 5.68 5.60 -3.83
CA VAL A 66 4.58 6.45 -3.36
C VAL A 66 5.09 7.82 -2.92
N MET A 67 6.27 7.88 -2.28
CA MET A 67 6.89 9.14 -1.89
C MET A 67 7.41 9.95 -3.08
N THR A 68 7.99 9.30 -4.10
CA THR A 68 8.63 9.99 -5.23
C THR A 68 7.69 10.27 -6.40
N VAL A 69 6.81 9.33 -6.74
CA VAL A 69 5.91 9.39 -7.90
C VAL A 69 4.51 8.87 -7.51
N PRO A 70 3.72 9.65 -6.75
CA PRO A 70 2.50 9.18 -6.09
C PRO A 70 1.49 8.51 -7.02
N LYS A 71 1.28 9.05 -8.23
CA LYS A 71 0.33 8.46 -9.19
C LYS A 71 0.68 7.02 -9.58
N LEU A 72 1.96 6.76 -9.90
CA LEU A 72 2.42 5.41 -10.22
C LEU A 72 2.45 4.54 -8.96
N GLY A 73 2.86 5.12 -7.82
CA GLY A 73 2.86 4.45 -6.53
C GLY A 73 1.49 3.94 -6.12
N TYR A 74 0.41 4.71 -6.32
CA TYR A 74 -0.95 4.27 -5.96
C TYR A 74 -1.44 3.12 -6.83
N VAL A 75 -1.24 3.20 -8.15
CA VAL A 75 -1.64 2.12 -9.07
C VAL A 75 -0.80 0.86 -8.80
N GLY A 76 0.51 1.02 -8.64
CA GLY A 76 1.41 -0.08 -8.31
C GLY A 76 1.06 -0.74 -6.99
N ALA A 77 0.82 0.05 -5.94
CA ALA A 77 0.45 -0.45 -4.63
C ALA A 77 -0.91 -1.15 -4.62
N LEU A 78 -1.88 -0.69 -5.43
CA LEU A 78 -3.16 -1.39 -5.60
C LEU A 78 -2.98 -2.76 -6.25
N VAL A 79 -2.22 -2.83 -7.35
CA VAL A 79 -1.99 -4.10 -8.06
C VAL A 79 -1.24 -5.08 -7.18
N VAL A 80 -0.13 -4.62 -6.57
CA VAL A 80 0.71 -5.46 -5.73
C VAL A 80 -0.04 -5.94 -4.49
N SER A 81 -0.76 -5.08 -3.77
CA SER A 81 -1.51 -5.50 -2.59
C SER A 81 -2.59 -6.52 -2.92
N MET A 82 -3.27 -6.38 -4.06
CA MET A 82 -4.24 -7.39 -4.52
C MET A 82 -3.57 -8.71 -4.88
N THR A 83 -2.42 -8.68 -5.55
CA THR A 83 -1.63 -9.90 -5.80
C THR A 83 -1.21 -10.58 -4.49
N GLN A 84 -0.75 -9.80 -3.51
CA GLN A 84 -0.35 -10.33 -2.20
C GLN A 84 -1.53 -10.92 -1.43
N VAL A 85 -2.70 -10.26 -1.41
CA VAL A 85 -3.94 -10.79 -0.81
C VAL A 85 -4.31 -12.13 -1.44
N VAL A 86 -4.30 -12.22 -2.77
CA VAL A 86 -4.62 -13.47 -3.48
C VAL A 86 -3.61 -14.56 -3.17
N ALA A 87 -2.31 -14.23 -3.13
CA ALA A 87 -1.26 -15.18 -2.79
C ALA A 87 -1.43 -15.72 -1.35
N MET A 88 -1.59 -14.84 -0.36
CA MET A 88 -1.80 -15.22 1.03
C MET A 88 -3.09 -16.02 1.25
N ALA A 89 -4.18 -15.64 0.58
CA ALA A 89 -5.42 -16.40 0.61
C ALA A 89 -5.25 -17.78 -0.04
N GLY A 90 -4.53 -17.86 -1.16
CA GLY A 90 -4.15 -19.13 -1.80
C GLY A 90 -3.35 -20.02 -0.86
N ASP A 91 -2.36 -19.45 -0.17
CA ASP A 91 -1.54 -20.18 0.80
C ASP A 91 -2.38 -20.74 1.95
N ALA A 92 -3.34 -19.96 2.45
CA ALA A 92 -4.23 -20.39 3.53
C ALA A 92 -5.29 -21.41 3.08
N LEU A 93 -5.67 -21.45 1.80
CA LEU A 93 -6.81 -22.25 1.31
C LEU A 93 -6.42 -23.48 0.48
N THR A 94 -5.34 -23.41 -0.29
CA THR A 94 -5.00 -24.41 -1.31
C THR A 94 -3.58 -24.95 -1.21
N PHE A 95 -2.65 -24.23 -0.57
CA PHE A 95 -1.27 -24.70 -0.46
C PHE A 95 -1.11 -25.83 0.57
N THR A 96 -0.31 -26.83 0.22
CA THR A 96 0.04 -27.96 1.10
C THR A 96 1.55 -28.16 1.07
N PRO A 97 2.26 -27.80 2.15
CA PRO A 97 3.69 -28.06 2.25
C PRO A 97 3.98 -29.57 2.32
N ALA A 98 5.09 -29.99 1.71
CA ALA A 98 5.51 -31.38 1.73
C ALA A 98 5.71 -31.88 3.18
N GLY A 99 5.22 -33.09 3.47
CA GLY A 99 5.32 -33.68 4.81
C GLY A 99 4.36 -33.09 5.85
N THR A 100 3.39 -32.26 5.44
CA THR A 100 2.34 -31.73 6.33
C THR A 100 0.94 -31.89 5.74
N LEU A 101 -0.06 -31.89 6.62
CA LEU A 101 -1.47 -31.85 6.20
C LEU A 101 -1.87 -30.42 5.88
N GLN A 102 -2.63 -30.24 4.79
CA GLN A 102 -3.15 -28.93 4.37
C GLN A 102 -3.89 -28.20 5.50
N ALA A 103 -4.76 -28.91 6.22
CA ALA A 103 -5.54 -28.34 7.32
C ALA A 103 -4.65 -27.87 8.49
N ALA A 104 -3.55 -28.57 8.76
CA ALA A 104 -2.60 -28.19 9.80
C ALA A 104 -1.82 -26.92 9.40
N PHE A 105 -1.37 -26.84 8.13
CA PHE A 105 -0.69 -25.64 7.63
C PHE A 105 -1.62 -24.42 7.60
N ARG A 106 -2.88 -24.60 7.17
CA ARG A 106 -3.91 -23.56 7.23
C ARG A 106 -4.16 -23.08 8.66
N ALA A 107 -4.33 -24.01 9.61
CA ALA A 107 -4.56 -23.67 11.01
C ALA A 107 -3.36 -22.92 11.60
N TYR A 108 -2.14 -23.32 11.22
CA TYR A 108 -0.92 -22.61 11.57
C TYR A 108 -0.90 -21.18 11.00
N LEU A 109 -1.15 -20.98 9.70
CA LEU A 109 -1.13 -19.64 9.09
C LEU A 109 -2.21 -18.73 9.67
N LEU A 110 -3.43 -19.23 9.85
CA LEU A 110 -4.54 -18.45 10.40
C LEU A 110 -4.44 -18.26 11.92
N GLY A 111 -3.64 -19.08 12.59
CA GLY A 111 -3.30 -18.92 14.01
C GLY A 111 -2.13 -17.97 14.26
N ASP A 112 -1.31 -17.70 13.24
CA ASP A 112 -0.22 -16.72 13.33
C ASP A 112 -0.76 -15.30 13.20
N THR A 113 -0.66 -14.55 14.30
CA THR A 113 -1.12 -13.16 14.36
C THR A 113 -0.34 -12.25 13.42
N ALA A 114 0.92 -12.55 13.13
CA ALA A 114 1.73 -11.76 12.21
C ALA A 114 1.27 -11.96 10.77
N PHE A 115 1.02 -13.21 10.35
CA PHE A 115 0.44 -13.51 9.04
C PHE A 115 -0.94 -12.86 8.86
N VAL A 116 -1.83 -12.98 9.85
CA VAL A 116 -3.16 -12.35 9.79
C VAL A 116 -3.06 -10.82 9.74
N ALA A 117 -2.13 -10.23 10.49
CA ALA A 117 -1.87 -8.80 10.44
C ALA A 117 -1.39 -8.36 9.05
N LEU A 118 -0.47 -9.10 8.41
CA LEU A 118 -0.04 -8.81 7.04
C LEU A 118 -1.19 -8.84 6.05
N LEU A 119 -2.04 -9.87 6.12
CA LEU A 119 -3.23 -9.95 5.26
C LEU A 119 -4.15 -8.74 5.46
N GLY A 120 -4.38 -8.35 6.71
CA GLY A 120 -5.15 -7.16 7.06
C GLY A 120 -4.53 -5.86 6.53
N ILE A 121 -3.20 -5.72 6.62
CA ILE A 121 -2.47 -4.55 6.11
C ILE A 121 -2.63 -4.47 4.58
N GLN A 122 -2.51 -5.58 3.85
CA GLN A 122 -2.65 -5.56 2.39
C GLN A 122 -4.06 -5.20 1.95
N LEU A 123 -5.09 -5.68 2.66
CA LEU A 123 -6.46 -5.22 2.44
C LEU A 123 -6.63 -3.71 2.69
N ALA A 124 -5.99 -3.17 3.74
CA ALA A 124 -6.00 -1.74 4.02
C ALA A 124 -5.29 -0.93 2.92
N VAL A 125 -4.11 -1.38 2.48
CA VAL A 125 -3.36 -0.78 1.35
C VAL A 125 -4.23 -0.75 0.09
N ALA A 126 -4.88 -1.86 -0.25
CA ALA A 126 -5.79 -1.94 -1.38
C ALA A 126 -6.96 -0.95 -1.27
N GLY A 127 -7.61 -0.86 -0.11
CA GLY A 127 -8.70 0.08 0.12
C GLY A 127 -8.26 1.55 0.00
N ILE A 128 -7.12 1.90 0.59
CA ILE A 128 -6.56 3.26 0.53
C ILE A 128 -6.23 3.63 -0.93
N THR A 129 -5.53 2.74 -1.63
CA THR A 129 -5.07 2.98 -3.01
C THR A 129 -6.22 2.98 -4.02
N ALA A 130 -7.20 2.08 -3.88
CA ALA A 130 -8.42 2.10 -4.69
C ALA A 130 -9.16 3.45 -4.55
N THR A 131 -9.28 3.94 -3.31
CA THR A 131 -9.88 5.25 -3.05
C THR A 131 -9.07 6.38 -3.69
N ALA A 132 -7.74 6.35 -3.55
CA ALA A 132 -6.84 7.36 -4.12
C ALA A 132 -6.85 7.38 -5.66
N VAL A 133 -7.02 6.21 -6.31
CA VAL A 133 -7.13 6.08 -7.76
C VAL A 133 -8.51 6.53 -8.26
N ALA A 134 -9.57 6.20 -7.53
CA ALA A 134 -10.95 6.56 -7.88
C ALA A 134 -11.26 8.05 -7.70
N MET A 135 -10.50 8.75 -6.84
CA MET A 135 -10.67 10.20 -6.67
C MET A 135 -10.39 10.93 -7.99
N PRO A 136 -11.36 11.71 -8.52
CA PRO A 136 -11.14 12.51 -9.71
C PRO A 136 -10.04 13.51 -9.43
N HIS A 137 -8.94 13.39 -10.17
CA HIS A 137 -7.89 14.40 -10.16
C HIS A 137 -8.50 15.66 -10.79
N GLY A 138 -9.06 16.52 -9.94
CA GLY A 138 -9.80 17.72 -10.31
C GLY A 138 -9.13 18.44 -11.47
N ALA A 139 -9.93 18.64 -12.53
CA ALA A 139 -9.58 19.24 -13.78
C ALA A 139 -8.63 20.43 -13.60
N ARG A 140 -7.34 20.22 -13.92
CA ARG A 140 -6.40 21.30 -14.20
C ARG A 140 -6.63 21.84 -15.61
N HIS A 141 -7.88 21.97 -16.05
CA HIS A 141 -8.21 22.96 -17.07
C HIS A 141 -8.36 24.30 -16.34
N ARG A 142 -7.21 24.91 -16.00
CA ARG A 142 -7.17 26.36 -15.88
C ARG A 142 -7.58 26.87 -17.25
N ILE A 143 -8.86 27.17 -17.43
CA ILE A 143 -9.29 28.15 -18.41
C ILE A 143 -8.56 29.41 -18.00
N ARG A 144 -7.43 29.63 -18.68
CA ARG A 144 -6.74 30.91 -18.70
C ARG A 144 -7.73 31.84 -19.38
N PHE A 145 -8.63 32.45 -18.61
CA PHE A 145 -9.25 33.68 -19.03
C PHE A 145 -8.08 34.64 -19.22
N GLU A 146 -7.66 34.82 -20.49
CA GLU A 146 -6.93 36.00 -20.87
C GLU A 146 -7.71 37.17 -20.29
N HIS A 147 -7.05 37.89 -19.39
CA HIS A 147 -7.51 39.18 -18.93
C HIS A 147 -7.69 40.02 -20.19
N ALA A 148 -8.94 40.21 -20.60
CA ALA A 148 -9.28 41.13 -21.68
C ALA A 148 -8.62 42.46 -21.34
N ARG A 149 -7.61 42.86 -22.13
CA ARG A 149 -7.03 44.19 -22.04
C ARG A 149 -8.10 45.19 -22.43
N HIS A 150 -8.82 45.70 -21.43
CA HIS A 150 -9.72 46.82 -21.59
C HIS A 150 -8.88 48.11 -21.65
N PHE A 151 -8.79 48.65 -22.86
CA PHE A 151 -8.62 50.06 -23.24
C PHE A 151 -7.82 51.02 -22.35
N LYS A 152 -6.79 51.61 -22.95
CA LYS A 152 -6.60 53.07 -22.94
C LYS A 152 -6.27 53.56 -24.34
N SER A 153 -7.23 54.23 -24.98
CA SER A 153 -6.94 55.30 -25.94
C SER A 153 -6.72 56.57 -25.13
N PRO A 154 -5.63 57.29 -25.39
CA PRO A 154 -5.64 58.73 -25.22
C PRO A 154 -5.06 59.42 -26.46
N ARG A 155 -5.97 60.11 -27.16
CA ARG A 155 -5.78 61.31 -28.01
C ARG A 155 -4.92 61.19 -29.26
#